data_AF-A0A7Y3E3X2-F1
#
_entry.id   AF-A0A7Y3E3X2-F1
#
_cell.length_a   1.000
_cell.length_b   1.000
_cell.length_c   1.000
_cell.angle_alpha   90.00
_cell.angle_beta   90.00
_cell.angle_gamma   90.00
#
_symmetry.space_group_name_H-M   'P 1'
#
loop_
_entity.id
_entity.type
_entity.pdbx_description
1 polymer ?
#
loop_
_entity_poly.entity_id
_entity_poly.type
_entity_poly.pdbx_seq_one_letter_code
_entity_poly.pdbx_strand_id
1 'polypeptide(L)'
;MEEEAKIAGLHELLDHHPDDYEAVLGSTLVELGQPAYRARQVSAWVHDRFAAGFHEMTDLPAELRTLLAERFSVSPLEMAFQARSRDGTVKHLWRLRDGEQVESVLIPTRDRVT
;
A
#
# COMPACT_ATOMS: atom_id res chain seq x y z
N MET A 1 -18.06 -22.60 -22.87
CA MET A 1 -16.95 -21.61 -22.79
C MET A 1 -17.17 -20.86 -21.49
N GLU A 2 -16.94 -21.58 -20.39
CA GLU A 2 -17.41 -21.24 -19.04
C GLU A 2 -16.32 -21.70 -18.09
N GLU A 3 -15.11 -21.14 -18.18
CA GLU A 3 -14.05 -21.50 -17.22
C GLU A 3 -12.92 -20.45 -17.17
N GLU A 4 -13.27 -19.16 -17.27
CA GLU A 4 -12.33 -18.06 -16.98
C GLU A 4 -12.81 -17.17 -15.83
N ALA A 5 -13.65 -17.70 -14.94
CA ALA A 5 -13.85 -17.14 -13.59
C ALA A 5 -12.63 -17.44 -12.69
N LYS A 6 -11.41 -17.18 -13.20
CA LYS A 6 -10.15 -17.27 -12.47
C LYS A 6 -10.17 -16.21 -11.37
N ILE A 7 -10.24 -16.65 -10.11
CA ILE A 7 -9.54 -16.08 -8.94
C ILE A 7 -9.13 -14.62 -9.14
N ALA A 8 -10.06 -13.67 -8.99
CA ALA A 8 -9.69 -12.27 -8.85
C ALA A 8 -9.17 -12.09 -7.42
N GLY A 9 -7.90 -12.46 -7.19
CA GLY A 9 -7.21 -12.06 -5.97
C GLY A 9 -7.23 -10.54 -5.87
N LEU A 10 -7.32 -9.98 -4.66
CA LEU A 10 -7.21 -8.54 -4.43
C LEU A 10 -5.96 -8.00 -5.13
N HIS A 11 -6.12 -6.96 -5.94
CA HIS A 11 -5.00 -6.32 -6.65
C HIS A 11 -4.22 -5.47 -5.66
N GLU A 12 -2.93 -5.78 -5.44
CA GLU A 12 -2.11 -5.00 -4.49
C GLU A 12 -1.66 -3.68 -5.12
N LEU A 13 -2.01 -2.56 -4.49
CA LEU A 13 -1.62 -1.24 -4.97
C LEU A 13 -0.12 -0.95 -4.77
N LEU A 14 0.51 -1.53 -3.75
CA LEU A 14 1.94 -1.36 -3.51
C LEU A 14 2.84 -2.04 -4.56
N ASP A 15 2.29 -2.86 -5.44
CA ASP A 15 3.02 -3.45 -6.58
C ASP A 15 3.16 -2.47 -7.76
N HIS A 16 2.53 -1.29 -7.68
CA HIS A 16 2.53 -0.26 -8.71
C HIS A 16 3.27 0.99 -8.27
N HIS A 17 3.91 1.69 -9.21
CA HIS A 17 4.48 3.00 -8.94
C HIS A 17 3.35 4.02 -8.64
N PRO A 18 3.54 4.98 -7.70
CA PRO A 18 2.52 5.97 -7.37
C PRO A 18 1.92 6.71 -8.57
N ASP A 19 2.74 6.98 -9.60
CA ASP A 19 2.32 7.66 -10.84
C ASP A 19 1.36 6.83 -11.68
N ASP A 20 1.35 5.50 -11.51
CA ASP A 20 0.47 4.59 -12.24
C ASP A 20 -0.89 4.43 -11.58
N TYR A 21 -1.11 5.00 -10.38
CA TYR A 21 -2.35 4.80 -9.62
C TYR A 21 -3.59 5.29 -10.37
N GLU A 22 -3.48 6.36 -11.17
CA GLU A 22 -4.59 6.82 -12.00
C GLU A 22 -4.98 5.79 -13.07
N ALA A 23 -3.99 5.12 -13.68
CA ALA A 23 -4.25 4.06 -14.65
C ALA A 23 -4.81 2.80 -13.97
N VAL A 24 -4.28 2.43 -12.80
CA VAL A 24 -4.68 1.22 -12.06
C VAL A 24 -6.08 1.36 -11.45
N LEU A 25 -6.38 2.51 -10.84
CA LEU A 25 -7.67 2.77 -10.19
C LEU A 25 -8.73 3.33 -11.13
N GLY A 26 -8.33 3.89 -12.27
CA GLY A 26 -9.19 4.69 -13.15
C GLY A 26 -10.45 3.95 -13.61
N SER A 27 -10.31 2.70 -14.09
CA SER A 27 -11.47 1.90 -14.53
C SER A 27 -12.46 1.65 -13.39
N THR A 28 -11.96 1.25 -12.21
CA THR A 28 -12.79 1.03 -11.03
C THR A 28 -13.48 2.33 -10.58
N LEU A 29 -12.77 3.45 -10.56
CA LEU A 29 -13.37 4.73 -10.18
C LEU A 29 -14.49 5.13 -11.15
N VAL A 30 -14.31 4.93 -12.45
CA VAL A 30 -15.33 5.19 -13.47
C VAL A 30 -16.56 4.29 -13.26
N GLU A 31 -16.36 2.99 -13.03
CA GLU A 31 -17.45 2.05 -12.75
C GLU A 31 -18.24 2.42 -11.50
N LEU A 32 -17.56 2.93 -10.47
CA LEU A 32 -18.15 3.38 -9.21
C LEU A 32 -18.71 4.82 -9.26
N GLY A 33 -18.70 5.45 -10.44
CA GLY A 33 -19.18 6.82 -10.62
C GLY A 33 -18.36 7.87 -9.84
N GLN A 34 -17.11 7.56 -9.52
CA GLN A 34 -16.23 8.43 -8.75
C GLN A 34 -15.37 9.33 -9.64
N PRO A 35 -15.06 10.56 -9.20
CA PRO A 35 -14.13 11.43 -9.90
C PRO A 35 -12.71 10.86 -9.97
N ALA A 36 -12.02 11.06 -11.10
CA ALA A 36 -10.64 10.60 -11.31
C ALA A 36 -9.64 11.12 -10.26
N TYR A 37 -9.87 12.32 -9.68
CA TYR A 37 -8.97 12.87 -8.66
C TYR A 37 -8.89 12.01 -7.38
N ARG A 38 -9.85 11.09 -7.16
CA ARG A 38 -9.81 10.16 -6.02
C ARG A 38 -8.57 9.25 -6.07
N ALA A 39 -8.05 8.91 -7.25
CA ALA A 39 -6.80 8.15 -7.38
C ALA A 39 -5.60 8.90 -6.75
N ARG A 40 -5.53 10.22 -6.94
CA ARG A 40 -4.50 11.07 -6.31
C ARG A 40 -4.64 11.13 -4.79
N GLN A 41 -5.87 11.11 -4.27
CA GLN A 41 -6.07 11.02 -2.82
C GLN A 41 -5.59 9.67 -2.28
N VAL A 42 -5.93 8.56 -2.94
CA VAL A 42 -5.43 7.23 -2.56
C VAL A 42 -3.90 7.22 -2.56
N SER A 43 -3.27 7.72 -3.62
CA SER A 43 -1.80 7.81 -3.72
C SER A 43 -1.18 8.60 -2.56
N ALA A 44 -1.72 9.77 -2.23
CA ALA A 44 -1.26 10.57 -1.10
C ALA A 44 -1.42 9.84 0.25
N TRP A 45 -2.51 9.09 0.44
CA TRP A 45 -2.68 8.29 1.65
C TRP A 45 -1.65 7.18 1.77
N VAL A 46 -1.34 6.50 0.67
CA VAL A 46 -0.38 5.39 0.67
C VAL A 46 1.06 5.90 0.85
N HIS A 47 1.46 6.94 0.12
CA HIS A 47 2.88 7.35 0.03
C HIS A 47 3.26 8.53 0.92
N ASP A 48 2.35 9.46 1.19
CA ASP A 48 2.66 10.62 2.06
C ASP A 48 2.22 10.38 3.51
N ARG A 49 1.17 9.57 3.71
CA ARG A 49 0.58 9.30 5.02
C ARG A 49 0.78 7.88 5.52
N PHE A 50 1.34 7.00 4.70
CA PHE A 50 1.66 5.61 5.05
C PHE A 50 0.46 4.80 5.56
N ALA A 51 -0.74 5.06 5.02
CA ALA A 51 -1.93 4.30 5.37
C ALA A 51 -1.74 2.81 5.09
N ALA A 52 -2.11 1.96 6.05
CA ALA A 52 -2.03 0.50 5.94
C ALA A 52 -3.35 -0.13 5.44
N GLY A 53 -4.27 0.69 4.93
CA GLY A 53 -5.51 0.22 4.32
C GLY A 53 -6.49 1.35 4.00
N PHE A 54 -7.48 1.04 3.16
CA PHE A 54 -8.48 2.02 2.72
C PHE A 54 -9.28 2.63 3.87
N HIS A 55 -9.50 1.89 4.96
CA HIS A 55 -10.27 2.33 6.12
C HIS A 55 -9.71 3.61 6.80
N GLU A 56 -8.41 3.89 6.65
CA GLU A 56 -7.74 5.07 7.19
C GLU A 56 -7.98 6.33 6.33
N MET A 57 -8.46 6.18 5.10
CA MET A 57 -8.58 7.28 4.12
C MET A 57 -9.84 8.13 4.38
N THR A 58 -9.82 8.92 5.47
CA THR A 58 -11.02 9.59 6.01
C THR A 58 -11.65 10.64 5.11
N ASP A 59 -10.94 11.14 4.10
CA ASP A 59 -11.43 12.12 3.11
C ASP A 59 -12.08 11.45 1.88
N LEU A 60 -12.06 10.11 1.81
CA LEU A 60 -12.87 9.31 0.89
C LEU A 60 -14.23 9.00 1.54
N PRO A 61 -15.33 8.94 0.77
CA PRO A 61 -16.61 8.44 1.28
C PRO A 61 -16.47 7.02 1.85
N ALA A 62 -17.23 6.70 2.90
CA ALA A 62 -17.18 5.40 3.55
C ALA A 62 -17.46 4.24 2.58
N GLU A 63 -18.49 4.41 1.75
CA GLU A 63 -18.85 3.44 0.71
C GLU A 63 -17.71 3.21 -0.29
N LEU A 64 -17.01 4.28 -0.70
CA LEU A 64 -15.88 4.17 -1.60
C LEU A 64 -14.71 3.39 -0.96
N ARG A 65 -14.42 3.61 0.32
CA ARG A 65 -13.39 2.85 1.02
C ARG A 65 -13.69 1.35 1.03
N THR A 66 -14.95 0.99 1.28
CA THR A 66 -15.40 -0.41 1.25
C THR A 66 -15.25 -1.00 -0.14
N LEU A 67 -15.76 -0.34 -1.17
CA LEU A 67 -15.72 -0.83 -2.55
C LEU A 67 -14.29 -0.96 -3.09
N LEU A 68 -13.38 -0.05 -2.73
CA LEU A 68 -11.97 -0.16 -3.08
C LEU A 68 -11.32 -1.35 -2.37
N ALA A 69 -11.63 -1.58 -1.09
CA ALA A 69 -11.10 -2.71 -0.32
C ALA A 69 -11.59 -4.09 -0.79
N GLU A 70 -12.67 -4.14 -1.59
CA GLU A 70 -13.15 -5.39 -2.22
C GLU A 70 -12.34 -5.77 -3.47
N ARG A 71 -11.67 -4.80 -4.11
CA ARG A 71 -10.97 -4.99 -5.38
C ARG A 71 -9.46 -4.86 -5.27
N PHE A 72 -9.02 -4.04 -4.32
CA PHE A 72 -7.63 -3.70 -4.10
C PHE A 72 -7.23 -3.95 -2.64
N SER A 73 -5.94 -4.17 -2.45
CA SER A 73 -5.30 -4.16 -1.14
C SER A 73 -4.21 -3.10 -1.06
N VAL A 74 -3.98 -2.60 0.14
CA VAL A 74 -2.80 -1.80 0.50
C VAL A 74 -2.21 -2.52 1.70
N SER A 75 -1.23 -3.38 1.47
CA SER A 75 -0.72 -4.27 2.52
C SER A 75 0.78 -4.04 2.72
N PRO A 76 1.17 -3.07 3.55
CA PRO A 76 2.58 -2.84 3.87
C PRO A 76 3.19 -4.08 4.56
N LEU A 77 4.52 -4.19 4.51
CA LEU A 77 5.24 -5.31 5.12
C LEU A 77 5.00 -5.38 6.63
N GLU A 78 4.82 -6.59 7.14
CA GLU A 78 4.72 -6.83 8.58
C GLU A 78 6.12 -6.79 9.21
N MET A 79 6.31 -5.96 10.23
CA MET A 79 7.55 -5.96 11.00
C MET A 79 7.58 -7.15 11.95
N ALA A 80 8.45 -8.13 11.68
CA ALA A 80 8.63 -9.30 12.53
C ALA A 80 9.54 -9.02 13.74
N PHE A 81 10.56 -8.16 13.56
CA PHE A 81 11.50 -7.82 14.62
C PHE A 81 12.19 -6.47 14.36
N GLN A 82 12.62 -5.80 15.43
CA GLN A 82 13.44 -4.59 15.38
C GLN A 82 14.57 -4.65 16.42
N ALA A 83 15.77 -4.25 16.02
CA ALA A 83 16.88 -4.02 16.93
C ALA A 83 17.49 -2.64 16.73
N ARG A 84 17.93 -2.02 17.83
CA ARG A 84 18.59 -0.70 17.83
C ARG A 84 20.00 -0.81 18.41
N SER A 85 20.97 -0.32 17.66
CA SER A 85 22.38 -0.19 18.08
C SER A 85 22.60 1.06 18.93
N ARG A 86 23.73 1.11 19.65
CA ARG A 86 24.17 2.27 20.44
C ARG A 86 24.46 3.51 19.58
N ASP A 87 24.89 3.30 18.33
CA ASP A 87 25.15 4.37 17.37
C ASP A 87 23.88 4.93 16.70
N GLY A 88 22.71 4.40 17.05
CA GLY A 88 21.42 4.81 16.50
C GLY A 88 20.95 3.98 15.31
N THR A 89 21.80 3.12 14.73
CA THR A 89 21.43 2.21 13.63
C THR A 89 20.24 1.34 14.05
N VAL A 90 19.25 1.21 13.17
CA VAL A 90 18.06 0.39 13.40
C VAL A 90 17.97 -0.69 12.33
N LYS A 91 17.98 -1.95 12.77
CA LYS A 91 17.74 -3.09 11.89
C LYS A 91 16.29 -3.55 12.04
N HIS A 92 15.62 -3.72 10.92
CA HIS A 92 14.27 -4.26 10.84
C HIS A 92 14.31 -5.60 10.11
N LEU A 93 13.52 -6.56 10.62
CA LEU A 93 13.21 -7.80 9.94
C LEU A 93 11.74 -7.75 9.53
N TRP A 94 11.48 -7.94 8.25
CA TRP A 94 10.14 -7.88 7.66
C TRP A 94 9.71 -9.27 7.24
N ARG A 95 8.44 -9.60 7.45
CA ARG A 95 7.82 -10.81 6.91
C ARG A 95 7.15 -10.48 5.57
N LEU A 96 7.48 -11.27 4.55
CA LEU A 96 6.86 -11.23 3.24
C LEU A 96 5.61 -12.12 3.19
N ARG A 97 4.81 -12.00 2.12
CA ARG A 97 3.54 -12.73 1.96
C ARG A 97 3.72 -14.24 1.84
N ASP A 98 4.83 -14.67 1.26
CA ASP A 98 5.21 -16.08 1.12
C ASP A 98 5.79 -16.67 2.43
N GLY A 99 5.89 -15.87 3.48
CA GLY A 99 6.45 -16.26 4.78
C GLY A 99 7.97 -16.08 4.87
N GLU A 100 8.65 -15.75 3.76
CA GLU A 100 10.07 -15.42 3.76
C GLU A 100 10.33 -14.09 4.48
N GLN A 101 11.60 -13.82 4.76
CA GLN A 101 12.00 -12.64 5.52
C GLN A 101 13.09 -11.84 4.82
N VAL A 102 12.99 -10.52 4.92
CA VAL A 102 13.98 -9.58 4.41
C VAL A 102 14.38 -8.59 5.51
N GLU A 103 15.63 -8.15 5.49
CA GLU A 103 16.13 -7.15 6.43
C GLU A 103 16.26 -5.78 5.75
N SER A 104 15.95 -4.71 6.49
CA SER A 104 16.36 -3.35 6.14
C SER A 104 17.11 -2.71 7.31
N VAL A 105 18.07 -1.84 6.99
CA VAL A 105 18.89 -1.15 7.99
C VAL A 105 18.79 0.35 7.77
N LEU A 106 18.31 1.04 8.80
CA LEU A 106 18.28 2.49 8.88
C LEU A 106 19.55 2.97 9.58
N ILE A 107 20.37 3.75 8.89
CA ILE A 107 21.67 4.23 9.35
C ILE A 107 21.62 5.75 9.48
N PRO A 108 21.51 6.29 10.70
CA PRO A 108 21.56 7.73 10.92
C PRO A 108 23.00 8.25 10.84
N THR A 109 23.20 9.30 10.05
CA THR A 109 24.36 10.21 10.14
C THR A 109 23.91 11.55 10.73
N ARG A 110 24.81 12.53 10.81
CA ARG A 110 24.51 13.85 11.39
C ARG A 110 23.43 14.62 10.61
N ASP A 111 23.42 14.48 9.30
CA ASP A 111 22.67 15.29 8.35
C ASP A 111 21.71 14.48 7.46
N ARG A 112 21.80 13.14 7.52
CA ARG A 112 21.04 12.23 6.66
C ARG A 112 20.67 10.97 7.43
N VAL A 113 19.57 10.36 7.03
CA VAL A 113 19.23 8.99 7.38
C VAL A 113 19.22 8.18 6.08
N THR A 114 19.93 7.06 6.04
CA THR A 114 19.99 6.15 4.90
C THR A 114 19.30 4.84 5.24
#